data_AF-A0A3M1L626-F1
#
_entry.id   AF-A0A3M1L626-F1
#
_cell.length_a   1.000
_cell.length_b   1.000
_cell.length_c   1.000
_cell.angle_alpha   90.00
_cell.angle_beta   90.00
_cell.angle_gamma   90.00
#
_symmetry.space_group_name_H-M   'P 1'
#
loop_
_entity.id
_entity.type
_entity.pdbx_description
1 polymer ?
#
loop_
_entity_poly.entity_id
_entity_poly.type
_entity_poly.pdbx_seq_one_letter_code
_entity_poly.pdbx_strand_id
1 'polypeptide(L)'
;AVTWLFSKGMMVPTHKQLPPARINSMLNTFFGILATQPPEVADTFIKDRTTWTMFTRLALIAAKKNPALLIWIWQMAGTQDLLRWLRSYLDFSSDALKKSLLRGWLPNWVQNSQGWLEKRSPSLWLKLLSLTYQLR
;
A
#
# COMPACT_ATOMS: atom_id res chain seq x y z
N ALA A 1 6.56 -1.97 -5.12
CA ALA A 1 5.42 -2.84 -5.51
C ALA A 1 4.09 -2.09 -5.58
N VAL A 2 3.78 -1.25 -4.59
CA VAL A 2 2.46 -0.57 -4.52
C VAL A 2 2.28 0.48 -5.63
N THR A 3 3.28 1.31 -5.91
CA THR A 3 3.27 2.32 -6.99
C THR A 3 3.28 1.74 -8.41
N TRP A 4 3.62 0.45 -8.56
CA TRP A 4 3.66 -0.25 -9.85
C TRP A 4 2.33 -0.25 -10.59
N LEU A 5 1.20 -0.36 -9.86
CA LEU A 5 -0.13 -0.35 -10.46
C LEU A 5 -0.43 1.00 -11.14
N PHE A 6 0.05 2.09 -10.55
CA PHE A 6 -0.10 3.42 -11.14
C PHE A 6 0.77 3.59 -12.38
N SER A 7 2.04 3.15 -12.34
CA SER A 7 2.91 3.18 -13.52
C SER A 7 2.32 2.34 -14.66
N LYS A 8 1.73 1.17 -14.36
CA LYS A 8 1.00 0.36 -15.36
C LYS A 8 -0.26 1.04 -15.88
N GLY A 9 -0.98 1.78 -15.05
CA GLY A 9 -2.13 2.57 -15.47
C GLY A 9 -1.77 3.73 -16.39
N MET A 10 -0.59 4.35 -16.20
CA MET A 10 -0.09 5.48 -17.00
C MET A 10 0.63 5.06 -18.29
N MET A 11 0.89 3.76 -18.48
CA MET A 11 1.57 3.24 -19.67
C MET A 11 0.57 2.59 -20.63
N VAL A 12 0.80 2.78 -21.93
CA VAL A 12 0.11 2.02 -22.98
C VAL A 12 0.92 0.75 -23.27
N PRO A 13 0.31 -0.45 -23.29
CA PRO A 13 1.00 -1.67 -23.69
C PRO A 13 1.50 -1.55 -25.13
N THR A 14 2.74 -1.95 -25.38
CA THR A 14 3.43 -1.80 -26.68
C THR A 14 2.70 -2.45 -27.86
N HIS A 15 1.78 -3.38 -27.60
CA HIS A 15 1.00 -4.12 -28.59
C HIS A 15 -0.47 -3.65 -28.69
N LYS A 16 -0.85 -2.54 -28.04
CA LYS A 16 -2.21 -1.97 -28.12
C LYS A 16 -2.15 -0.53 -28.59
N GLN A 17 -2.83 -0.23 -29.70
CA GLN A 17 -3.11 1.15 -30.09
C GLN A 17 -4.38 1.61 -29.40
N LEU A 18 -4.27 2.68 -28.62
CA LEU A 18 -5.41 3.30 -27.97
C LEU A 18 -5.66 4.67 -28.59
N PRO A 19 -6.93 5.09 -28.74
CA PRO A 19 -7.24 6.43 -29.21
C PRO A 19 -6.57 7.49 -28.31
N PRO A 20 -5.88 8.49 -28.88
CA PRO A 20 -5.20 9.54 -28.11
C PRO A 20 -6.12 10.25 -27.11
N ALA A 21 -7.38 10.46 -27.48
CA ALA A 21 -8.40 11.06 -26.60
C ALA A 21 -8.61 10.24 -25.31
N ARG A 22 -8.52 8.92 -25.39
CA ARG A 22 -8.72 8.02 -24.24
C ARG A 22 -7.54 8.07 -23.28
N ILE A 23 -6.32 8.14 -23.80
CA ILE A 23 -5.10 8.31 -23.00
C ILE A 23 -5.12 9.67 -22.28
N ASN A 24 -5.45 10.73 -23.01
CA ASN A 24 -5.50 12.09 -22.44
C ASN A 24 -6.58 12.22 -21.37
N SER A 25 -7.77 11.65 -21.58
CA SER A 25 -8.84 11.64 -20.57
C SER A 25 -8.39 10.94 -19.28
N MET A 26 -7.68 9.81 -19.41
CA MET A 26 -7.13 9.08 -18.28
C MET A 26 -6.06 9.88 -17.53
N LEU A 27 -5.04 10.38 -18.23
CA LEU A 27 -3.96 11.19 -17.63
C LEU A 27 -4.53 12.45 -16.96
N ASN A 28 -5.47 13.14 -17.61
CA ASN A 28 -6.13 14.31 -17.05
C ASN A 28 -6.93 13.97 -15.80
N THR A 29 -7.53 12.77 -15.73
CA THR A 29 -8.21 12.32 -14.50
C THR A 29 -7.19 12.12 -13.37
N PHE A 30 -6.06 11.45 -13.64
CA PHE A 30 -5.01 11.23 -12.63
C PHE A 30 -4.38 12.54 -12.15
N PHE A 31 -3.95 13.40 -13.06
CA PHE A 31 -3.42 14.72 -12.70
C PHE A 31 -4.48 15.61 -12.06
N GLY A 32 -5.74 15.51 -12.48
CA GLY A 32 -6.86 16.21 -11.85
C GLY A 32 -7.19 15.70 -10.44
N ILE A 33 -6.79 14.48 -10.07
CA ILE A 33 -6.85 14.02 -8.67
C ILE A 33 -5.65 14.58 -7.90
N LEU A 34 -4.44 14.48 -8.45
CA LEU A 34 -3.23 15.02 -7.81
C LEU A 34 -3.30 16.54 -7.58
N ALA A 35 -3.90 17.29 -8.51
CA ALA A 35 -4.11 18.73 -8.40
C ALA A 35 -5.06 19.13 -7.26
N THR A 36 -5.91 18.21 -6.80
CA THR A 36 -6.78 18.44 -5.63
C THR A 36 -6.12 18.08 -4.30
N GLN A 37 -4.91 17.53 -4.33
CA GLN A 37 -4.15 17.18 -3.14
C GLN A 37 -3.15 18.29 -2.79
N PRO A 38 -2.69 18.35 -1.53
CA PRO A 38 -1.65 19.29 -1.13
C PRO A 38 -0.40 19.15 -2.02
N PRO A 39 0.33 20.24 -2.33
CA PRO A 39 1.51 20.22 -3.20
C PRO A 39 2.56 19.20 -2.75
N GLU A 40 2.74 19.04 -1.44
CA GLU A 40 3.65 18.08 -0.82
C GLU A 40 3.28 16.62 -1.14
N VAL A 41 1.99 16.30 -1.26
CA VAL A 41 1.50 14.96 -1.61
C VAL A 41 1.78 14.67 -3.08
N ALA A 42 1.54 15.64 -3.96
CA ALA A 42 1.86 15.53 -5.38
C ALA A 42 3.37 15.37 -5.61
N ASP A 43 4.19 16.18 -4.94
CA ASP A 43 5.65 16.11 -5.01
C ASP A 43 6.19 14.75 -4.51
N THR A 44 5.67 14.27 -3.37
CA THR A 44 6.02 12.97 -2.80
C THR A 44 5.62 11.82 -3.74
N PHE A 45 4.46 11.93 -4.40
CA PHE A 45 3.98 10.94 -5.36
C PHE A 45 4.86 10.91 -6.63
N ILE A 46 5.14 12.07 -7.23
CA ILE A 46 5.98 12.21 -8.43
C ILE A 46 7.40 11.68 -8.18
N LYS A 47 7.94 11.90 -6.97
CA LYS A 47 9.27 11.44 -6.56
C LYS A 47 9.32 9.96 -6.11
N ASP A 48 8.22 9.20 -6.25
CA ASP A 48 8.09 7.80 -5.81
C ASP A 48 8.43 7.60 -4.31
N ARG A 49 8.28 8.64 -3.48
CA ARG A 49 8.48 8.59 -2.02
C ARG A 49 7.18 8.32 -1.25
N THR A 50 6.19 7.75 -1.92
CA THR A 50 4.84 7.60 -1.38
C THR A 50 4.81 6.55 -0.27
N THR A 51 4.21 6.92 0.87
CA THR A 51 3.92 5.94 1.93
C THR A 51 2.69 5.10 1.58
N TRP A 52 2.58 3.91 2.17
CA TRP A 52 1.42 3.03 1.95
C TRP A 52 0.08 3.70 2.30
N THR A 53 0.03 4.49 3.38
CA THR A 53 -1.18 5.22 3.78
C THR A 53 -1.55 6.28 2.76
N MET A 54 -0.56 7.06 2.28
CA MET A 54 -0.76 8.07 1.24
C MET A 54 -1.25 7.43 -0.04
N PHE A 55 -0.61 6.35 -0.49
CA PHE A 55 -1.04 5.62 -1.68
C PHE A 55 -2.48 5.10 -1.56
N THR A 56 -2.81 4.44 -0.45
CA THR A 56 -4.14 3.85 -0.22
C THR A 56 -5.21 4.93 -0.24
N ARG A 57 -4.95 6.08 0.39
CA ARG A 57 -5.85 7.23 0.36
C ARG A 57 -6.05 7.76 -1.07
N LEU A 58 -4.97 7.94 -1.82
CA LEU A 58 -5.03 8.42 -3.21
C LEU A 58 -5.76 7.43 -4.13
N ALA A 59 -5.50 6.13 -3.99
CA ALA A 59 -6.17 5.08 -4.75
C ALA A 59 -7.68 5.06 -4.47
N LEU A 60 -8.09 5.20 -3.21
CA LEU A 60 -9.51 5.27 -2.84
C LEU A 60 -10.20 6.53 -3.38
N ILE A 61 -9.54 7.69 -3.31
CA ILE A 61 -10.04 8.94 -3.88
C ILE A 61 -10.19 8.79 -5.40
N ALA A 62 -9.20 8.21 -6.06
CA ALA A 62 -9.22 7.97 -7.50
C ALA A 62 -10.36 7.01 -7.91
N ALA A 63 -10.50 5.90 -7.19
CA ALA A 63 -11.57 4.92 -7.42
C ALA A 63 -12.97 5.53 -7.21
N LYS A 64 -13.13 6.42 -6.21
CA LYS A 64 -14.40 7.13 -5.98
C LYS A 64 -14.71 8.15 -7.07
N LYS A 65 -13.70 8.91 -7.52
CA LYS A 65 -13.89 9.99 -8.51
C LYS A 65 -14.10 9.45 -9.91
N ASN A 66 -13.45 8.33 -10.26
CA ASN A 66 -13.61 7.68 -11.54
C ASN A 66 -13.49 6.15 -11.41
N PRO A 67 -14.58 5.43 -11.13
CA PRO A 67 -14.55 3.98 -10.98
C PRO A 67 -14.17 3.25 -12.28
N ALA A 68 -14.37 3.89 -13.44
CA ALA A 68 -13.95 3.33 -14.72
C ALA A 68 -12.42 3.18 -14.83
N LEU A 69 -11.64 3.92 -14.01
CA LEU A 69 -10.19 3.71 -13.90
C LEU A 69 -9.83 2.30 -13.43
N LEU A 70 -10.63 1.69 -12.55
CA LEU A 70 -10.37 0.32 -12.09
C LEU A 70 -10.51 -0.69 -13.22
N ILE A 71 -11.58 -0.56 -14.00
CA ILE A 71 -11.83 -1.38 -15.20
C ILE A 71 -10.69 -1.19 -16.20
N TRP A 72 -10.20 0.04 -16.33
CA TRP A 72 -9.11 0.37 -17.23
C TRP A 72 -7.78 -0.25 -16.80
N ILE A 73 -7.39 -0.05 -15.53
CA ILE A 73 -6.19 -0.68 -14.95
C ILE A 73 -6.27 -2.19 -15.14
N TRP A 74 -7.46 -2.78 -14.97
CA TRP A 74 -7.69 -4.20 -15.20
C TRP A 74 -7.50 -4.61 -16.67
N GLN A 75 -7.98 -3.83 -17.64
CA GLN A 75 -7.78 -4.11 -19.08
C GLN A 75 -6.31 -3.98 -19.53
N MET A 76 -5.53 -3.13 -18.85
CA MET A 76 -4.14 -2.84 -19.18
C MET A 76 -3.16 -3.78 -18.47
N ALA A 77 -3.39 -4.06 -17.19
CA ALA A 77 -2.56 -4.97 -16.40
C ALA A 77 -2.94 -6.45 -16.60
N GLY A 78 -4.21 -6.73 -16.90
CA GLY A 78 -4.74 -8.09 -16.95
C GLY A 78 -5.13 -8.65 -15.58
N THR A 79 -5.96 -9.68 -15.58
CA THR A 79 -6.48 -10.34 -14.37
C THR A 79 -5.39 -10.90 -13.47
N GLN A 80 -4.42 -11.63 -14.05
CA GLN A 80 -3.38 -12.33 -13.30
C GLN A 80 -2.48 -11.37 -12.52
N ASP A 81 -2.02 -10.30 -13.18
CA ASP A 81 -1.15 -9.31 -12.54
C ASP A 81 -1.90 -8.45 -11.52
N LEU A 82 -3.17 -8.13 -11.78
CA LEU A 82 -4.00 -7.41 -10.83
C LEU A 82 -4.24 -8.25 -9.57
N LEU A 83 -4.53 -9.54 -9.71
CA LEU A 83 -4.69 -10.46 -8.57
C LEU A 83 -3.39 -10.66 -7.80
N ARG A 84 -2.25 -10.78 -8.50
CA ARG A 84 -0.93 -10.89 -7.87
C ARG A 84 -0.61 -9.64 -7.06
N TRP A 85 -0.84 -8.47 -7.66
CA TRP A 85 -0.64 -7.18 -6.99
C TRP A 85 -1.59 -7.04 -5.80
N LEU A 86 -2.86 -7.42 -5.93
CA LEU A 86 -3.84 -7.37 -4.85
C LEU A 86 -3.42 -8.26 -3.68
N ARG A 87 -2.93 -9.48 -3.94
CA ARG A 87 -2.37 -10.36 -2.90
C ARG A 87 -1.18 -9.71 -2.21
N SER A 88 -0.20 -9.21 -2.95
CA SER A 88 0.96 -8.52 -2.37
C SER A 88 0.56 -7.27 -1.56
N TYR A 89 -0.46 -6.55 -2.02
CA TYR A 89 -1.00 -5.38 -1.32
C TYR A 89 -1.70 -5.78 -0.01
N LEU A 90 -2.48 -6.86 -0.02
CA LEU A 90 -3.14 -7.39 1.19
C LEU A 90 -2.13 -7.94 2.19
N ASP A 91 -1.12 -8.70 1.73
CA ASP A 91 -0.06 -9.24 2.59
C ASP A 91 0.67 -8.08 3.30
N PHE A 92 1.11 -7.07 2.54
CA PHE A 92 1.74 -5.88 3.10
C PHE A 92 0.84 -5.11 4.06
N SER A 93 -0.45 -4.94 3.72
CA SER A 93 -1.42 -4.24 4.57
C SER A 93 -1.64 -4.98 5.88
N SER A 94 -1.72 -6.32 5.83
CA SER A 94 -1.88 -7.16 7.02
C SER A 94 -0.66 -7.07 7.94
N ASP A 95 0.54 -7.05 7.37
CA ASP A 95 1.78 -6.92 8.13
C ASP A 95 1.94 -5.52 8.72
N ALA A 96 1.64 -4.48 7.95
CA ALA A 96 1.62 -3.11 8.45
C ALA A 96 0.61 -2.93 9.59
N LEU A 97 -0.59 -3.52 9.48
CA LEU A 97 -1.62 -3.47 10.51
C LEU A 97 -1.20 -4.21 11.79
N LYS A 98 -0.67 -5.44 11.66
CA LYS A 98 -0.13 -6.21 12.79
C LYS A 98 0.98 -5.42 13.48
N LYS A 99 1.91 -4.84 12.70
CA LYS A 99 3.00 -4.01 13.24
C LYS A 99 2.47 -2.79 13.97
N SER A 100 1.54 -2.05 13.36
CA SER A 100 0.93 -0.87 13.98
C SER A 100 0.19 -1.19 15.28
N LEU A 101 -0.56 -2.29 15.31
CA LEU A 101 -1.35 -2.68 16.48
C LEU A 101 -0.46 -3.21 17.61
N LEU A 102 0.52 -4.06 17.29
CA LEU A 102 1.37 -4.72 18.29
C LEU A 102 2.48 -3.81 18.80
N ARG A 103 3.00 -2.88 17.99
CA ARG A 103 4.07 -1.96 18.41
C ARG A 103 3.68 -1.06 19.58
N GLY A 104 2.40 -0.71 19.72
CA GLY A 104 1.94 0.22 20.76
C GLY A 104 1.94 -0.36 22.18
N TRP A 105 1.69 -1.66 22.35
CA TRP A 105 1.49 -2.25 23.68
C TRP A 105 2.37 -3.47 23.95
N LEU A 106 2.71 -4.28 22.93
CA LEU A 106 3.43 -5.55 23.11
C LEU A 106 4.83 -5.36 23.74
N PRO A 107 5.67 -4.38 23.34
CA PRO A 107 6.99 -4.20 23.93
C PRO A 107 6.92 -3.86 25.43
N ASN A 108 6.03 -2.93 25.80
CA ASN A 108 5.86 -2.50 27.18
C ASN A 108 5.28 -3.64 28.04
N TRP A 109 4.34 -4.41 27.50
CA TRP A 109 3.75 -5.55 28.21
C TRP A 109 4.78 -6.68 28.45
N VAL A 110 5.62 -6.99 27.45
CA VAL A 110 6.68 -8.02 27.59
C VAL A 110 7.73 -7.61 28.61
N GLN A 111 8.13 -6.32 28.63
CA GLN A 111 9.06 -5.79 29.65
C GLN A 111 8.46 -5.87 31.06
N ASN A 112 7.22 -5.44 31.23
CA ASN A 112 6.55 -5.46 32.54
C ASN A 112 6.25 -6.88 33.04
N SER A 113 6.06 -7.84 32.12
CA SER A 113 5.73 -9.22 32.46
C SER A 113 6.97 -10.10 32.69
N GLN A 114 8.18 -9.57 32.52
CA GLN A 114 9.43 -10.34 32.62
C GLN A 114 9.52 -11.17 33.92
N GLY A 115 9.28 -10.55 35.08
CA GLY A 115 9.52 -11.19 36.37
C GLY A 115 8.71 -12.46 36.66
N TRP A 116 7.53 -12.60 36.05
CA TRP A 116 6.68 -13.79 36.19
C TRP A 116 6.74 -14.72 34.97
N LEU A 117 6.77 -14.14 33.77
CA LEU A 117 6.73 -14.90 32.51
C LEU A 117 8.05 -15.65 32.28
N GLU A 118 9.19 -15.03 32.62
CA GLU A 118 10.51 -15.65 32.52
C GLU A 118 10.64 -16.87 33.45
N LYS A 119 10.10 -16.77 34.68
CA LYS A 119 10.12 -17.86 35.66
C LYS A 119 9.17 -19.01 35.32
N ARG A 120 8.00 -18.70 34.76
CA ARG A 120 6.98 -19.73 34.47
C ARG A 120 7.20 -20.41 33.11
N SER A 121 7.64 -19.68 32.09
CA SER A 121 7.88 -20.23 30.75
C SER A 121 8.92 -19.41 29.96
N PRO A 122 10.22 -19.74 30.08
CA PRO A 122 11.29 -18.97 29.45
C PRO A 122 11.25 -19.04 27.92
N SER A 123 10.77 -20.14 27.34
CA SER A 123 10.66 -20.29 25.87
C SER A 123 9.59 -19.39 25.26
N LEU A 124 8.47 -19.18 25.95
CA LEU A 124 7.43 -18.25 25.53
C LEU A 124 7.91 -16.80 25.64
N TRP A 125 8.61 -16.46 26.71
CA TRP A 125 9.18 -15.13 26.90
C TRP A 125 10.18 -14.78 25.79
N LEU A 126 11.11 -15.69 25.45
CA LEU A 126 12.06 -15.47 24.37
C LEU A 126 11.38 -15.30 22.99
N LYS A 127 10.32 -16.07 22.71
CA LYS A 127 9.54 -15.91 21.47
C LYS A 127 8.88 -14.53 21.40
N LEU A 128 8.24 -14.10 22.48
CA LEU A 128 7.60 -12.78 22.57
C LEU A 128 8.63 -11.64 22.47
N LEU A 129 9.80 -11.81 23.09
CA LEU A 129 10.90 -10.85 22.97
C LEU A 129 11.38 -10.76 21.52
N SER A 130 11.59 -11.89 20.84
CA SER A 130 11.99 -11.92 19.42
C SER A 130 10.97 -11.22 18.52
N LEU A 131 9.66 -11.40 18.81
CA LEU A 131 8.58 -10.70 18.13
C LEU A 131 8.65 -9.18 18.38
N THR A 132 8.92 -8.73 19.60
CA THR A 132 9.06 -7.28 19.89
C THR A 132 10.23 -6.64 19.12
N TYR A 133 11.33 -7.37 18.88
CA TYR A 133 12.44 -6.88 18.05
C TYR A 133 12.07 -6.77 16.57
N GLN A 134 11.26 -7.68 16.04
CA GLN A 134 10.78 -7.64 14.64
C GLN A 134 9.75 -6.52 14.37
N LEU A 135 9.13 -6.00 15.44
CA LEU A 135 8.14 -4.92 15.41
C LEU A 135 8.76 -3.51 15.50
N ARG A 136 10.05 -3.41 15.82
CA ARG A 136 10.77 -2.14 16.04
C ARG A 136 11.23 -1.53 14.72
#